data_AF-A0A1H8JDV1-F1
#
_entry.id   AF-A0A1H8JDV1-F1
#
_cell.length_a   1.000
_cell.length_b   1.000
_cell.length_c   1.000
_cell.angle_alpha   90.00
_cell.angle_beta   90.00
_cell.angle_gamma   90.00
#
_symmetry.space_group_name_H-M   'P 1'
#
loop_
_entity.id
_entity.type
_entity.pdbx_description
1 polymer ?
#
loop_
_entity_poly.entity_id
_entity_poly.type
_entity_poly.pdbx_seq_one_letter_code
_entity_poly.pdbx_strand_id
1 'polypeptide(L)'
;MDEFVYSLLLKGTQGLTLLGTLRYRFTDLTADARARDLQALMGAAVDRPTIELFILPVEGTLSVPLLTGLTPVPISGIGFGSPAGLLTVLFSSTDETRGLSLQINPIDATHIGGGLTWKPGEPGTLLFSVLGTQTGFAM
;
A
#
# COMPACT_ATOMS: atom_id res chain seq x y z
N MET A 1 -8.41 -4.21 15.34
CA MET A 1 -7.29 -3.24 15.37
C MET A 1 -6.31 -3.68 14.27
N ASP A 2 -6.81 -3.73 13.02
CA ASP A 2 -6.29 -4.57 11.92
C ASP A 2 -6.24 -3.80 10.60
N GLU A 3 -6.06 -2.48 10.68
CA GLU A 3 -6.07 -1.58 9.52
C GLU A 3 -4.81 -0.73 9.53
N PHE A 4 -4.10 -0.72 8.41
CA PHE A 4 -2.95 0.13 8.17
C PHE A 4 -3.43 1.45 7.56
N VAL A 5 -3.07 2.57 8.20
CA VAL A 5 -3.46 3.90 7.76
C VAL A 5 -2.21 4.74 7.52
N TYR A 6 -2.04 5.21 6.29
CA TYR A 6 -0.93 6.05 5.87
C TYR A 6 -1.43 7.40 5.37
N SER A 7 -0.83 8.47 5.86
CA SER A 7 -0.88 9.77 5.20
C SER A 7 0.06 9.73 4.00
N LEU A 8 -0.43 10.16 2.83
CA LEU A 8 0.32 10.09 1.58
C LEU A 8 0.76 11.47 1.10
N LEU A 9 1.98 11.53 0.59
CA LEU A 9 2.52 12.59 -0.23
C LEU A 9 2.77 12.03 -1.64
N LEU A 10 2.09 12.60 -2.64
CA LEU A 10 2.19 12.19 -4.03
C LEU A 10 2.93 13.27 -4.82
N LYS A 11 4.01 12.91 -5.52
CA LYS A 11 4.76 13.83 -6.36
C LYS A 11 4.65 13.43 -7.84
N GLY A 12 4.00 14.28 -8.63
CA GLY A 12 3.85 14.09 -10.07
C GLY A 12 5.07 14.59 -10.84
N THR A 13 5.23 14.09 -12.06
CA THR A 13 6.36 14.44 -12.96
C THR A 13 6.39 15.92 -13.36
N GLN A 14 5.23 16.59 -13.39
CA GLN A 14 5.12 18.02 -13.72
C GLN A 14 5.26 18.94 -12.49
N GLY A 15 5.78 18.43 -11.38
CA GLY A 15 5.98 19.22 -10.17
C GLY A 15 4.75 19.33 -9.26
N LEU A 16 3.60 18.77 -9.65
CA LEU A 16 2.40 18.70 -8.82
C LEU A 16 2.65 17.88 -7.55
N THR A 17 2.26 18.40 -6.39
CA THR A 17 2.31 17.68 -5.11
C THR A 17 0.89 17.56 -4.56
N LEU A 18 0.44 16.34 -4.27
CA LEU A 18 -0.88 16.06 -3.72
C LEU A 18 -0.77 15.35 -2.38
N LEU A 19 -1.79 15.54 -1.54
CA LEU A 19 -1.91 14.85 -0.25
C LEU A 19 -3.09 13.89 -0.27
N GLY A 20 -2.96 12.78 0.45
CA GLY A 20 -4.02 11.80 0.55
C GLY A 20 -3.87 10.86 1.74
N THR A 21 -4.68 9.82 1.73
CA THR A 21 -4.70 8.78 2.74
C THR A 21 -4.91 7.42 2.07
N LEU A 22 -4.07 6.45 2.43
CA LEU A 22 -4.27 5.05 2.11
C LEU A 22 -4.71 4.34 3.39
N ARG A 23 -5.78 3.56 3.28
CA ARG A 23 -6.24 2.66 4.33
C ARG A 23 -6.37 1.27 3.76
N TYR A 24 -5.78 0.27 4.37
CA TYR A 24 -5.95 -1.11 3.92
C TYR A 24 -5.80 -2.11 5.07
N ARG A 25 -6.29 -3.32 4.84
CA ARG A 25 -6.12 -4.47 5.74
C ARG A 25 -5.87 -5.74 4.94
N PHE A 26 -5.26 -6.73 5.58
CA PHE A 26 -5.21 -8.08 5.02
C PHE A 26 -6.54 -8.78 5.32
N THR A 27 -7.05 -9.56 4.37
CA THR A 27 -8.34 -10.25 4.52
C THR A 27 -8.19 -11.69 5.04
N ASP A 28 -6.97 -12.22 5.08
CA ASP A 28 -6.63 -13.51 5.70
C ASP A 28 -6.02 -13.31 7.10
N LEU A 29 -6.67 -13.85 8.13
CA LEU A 29 -6.25 -13.72 9.54
C LEU A 29 -4.89 -14.37 9.83
N THR A 30 -4.46 -15.35 9.03
CA THR A 30 -3.13 -15.97 9.16
C THR A 30 -2.02 -15.09 8.59
N ALA A 31 -2.35 -14.19 7.66
CA ALA A 31 -1.44 -13.20 7.09
C ALA A 31 -1.13 -12.07 8.09
N ASP A 32 -2.16 -11.62 8.80
CA ASP A 32 -2.10 -10.56 9.80
C ASP A 32 -1.18 -10.88 10.98
N ALA A 33 -1.12 -12.15 11.41
CA ALA A 33 -0.22 -12.60 12.47
C ALA A 33 1.25 -12.61 12.02
N ARG A 34 1.52 -12.92 10.73
CA ARG A 34 2.88 -12.94 10.17
C ARG A 34 3.41 -11.55 9.81
N ALA A 35 2.53 -10.64 9.40
CA ALA A 35 2.92 -9.26 9.09
C ALA A 35 3.28 -8.44 10.35
N ARG A 36 2.64 -8.74 11.50
CA ARG A 36 2.85 -8.01 12.76
C ARG A 36 4.19 -8.29 13.44
N ASP A 37 4.84 -9.42 13.15
CA ASP A 37 6.07 -9.83 13.84
C ASP A 37 7.33 -9.65 12.96
N LEU A 38 7.39 -8.52 12.26
CA LEU A 38 8.43 -8.16 11.29
C LEU A 38 9.86 -8.31 11.88
N GLN A 39 10.03 -7.97 13.17
CA GLN A 39 11.33 -8.03 13.86
C GLN A 39 11.77 -9.45 14.24
N ALA A 40 10.86 -10.32 14.70
CA ALA A 40 11.19 -11.71 15.01
C ALA A 40 11.49 -12.52 13.75
N LEU A 41 10.81 -12.17 12.65
CA LEU A 41 10.94 -12.78 11.33
C LEU A 41 12.26 -12.41 10.64
N MET A 42 12.72 -11.16 10.75
CA MET A 42 14.04 -10.73 10.27
C MET A 42 15.22 -11.50 10.91
N GLY A 43 15.10 -11.93 12.17
CA GLY A 43 16.14 -12.72 12.85
C GLY A 43 16.23 -14.17 12.35
N ALA A 44 15.11 -14.76 11.90
CA ALA A 44 15.05 -16.14 11.44
C ALA A 44 15.43 -16.33 9.95
N ALA A 45 15.46 -15.24 9.18
CA ALA A 45 15.74 -15.27 7.74
C ALA A 45 17.23 -15.45 7.38
N VAL A 46 18.15 -15.32 8.36
CA VAL A 46 19.61 -15.38 8.12
C VAL A 46 20.11 -16.82 7.84
N ASP A 47 19.38 -17.84 8.30
CA ASP A 47 19.83 -19.25 8.26
C ASP A 47 19.19 -20.12 7.16
N ARG A 48 18.33 -19.57 6.29
CA ARG A 48 17.62 -20.36 5.26
C ARG A 48 18.08 -20.02 3.84
N PRO A 49 18.54 -21.00 3.04
CA PRO A 49 18.97 -20.79 1.65
C PRO A 49 17.80 -20.61 0.67
N THR A 50 16.55 -20.66 1.14
CA THR A 50 15.34 -20.54 0.32
C THR A 50 14.40 -19.51 0.95
N ILE A 51 14.03 -18.49 0.18
CA ILE A 51 13.05 -17.48 0.61
C ILE A 51 11.67 -17.97 0.17
N GLU A 52 10.85 -18.37 1.15
CA GLU A 52 9.44 -18.64 0.91
C GLU A 52 8.71 -17.32 0.65
N LEU A 53 7.90 -17.26 -0.41
CA LEU A 53 7.07 -16.10 -0.72
C LEU A 53 5.61 -16.40 -0.40
N PHE A 54 4.98 -15.52 0.35
CA PHE A 54 3.57 -15.60 0.70
C PHE A 54 2.78 -14.53 -0.03
N ILE A 55 1.57 -14.91 -0.44
CA ILE A 55 0.58 -14.04 -1.07
C ILE A 55 -0.48 -13.72 -0.01
N LEU A 56 -0.73 -12.45 0.22
CA LEU A 56 -1.65 -11.97 1.24
C LEU A 56 -2.73 -11.11 0.55
N PRO A 57 -3.99 -11.54 0.49
CA PRO A 57 -5.04 -10.73 -0.10
C PRO A 57 -5.27 -9.48 0.76
N VAL A 58 -5.44 -8.34 0.09
CA VAL A 58 -5.68 -7.04 0.75
C VAL A 58 -6.87 -6.32 0.15
N GLU A 59 -7.53 -5.54 0.98
CA GLU A 59 -8.59 -4.63 0.58
C GLU A 59 -8.44 -3.29 1.32
N GLY A 60 -8.99 -2.23 0.75
CA GLY A 60 -8.86 -0.91 1.34
C GLY A 60 -9.52 0.20 0.55
N THR A 61 -9.08 1.41 0.87
CA THR A 61 -9.49 2.63 0.19
C THR A 61 -8.32 3.57 0.00
N LEU A 62 -8.34 4.30 -1.11
CA LEU A 62 -7.45 5.43 -1.37
C LEU A 62 -8.28 6.71 -1.45
N SER A 63 -7.87 7.73 -0.71
CA SER A 63 -8.46 9.06 -0.78
C SER A 63 -7.37 10.08 -1.11
N VAL A 64 -7.51 10.77 -2.23
CA VAL A 64 -6.65 11.89 -2.62
C VAL A 64 -7.62 12.95 -3.16
N PRO A 65 -8.06 13.96 -2.38
CA PRO A 65 -9.21 14.78 -2.74
C PRO A 65 -9.14 15.42 -4.14
N LEU A 66 -7.94 15.80 -4.58
CA LEU A 66 -7.70 16.38 -5.90
C LEU A 66 -7.68 15.36 -7.06
N LEU A 67 -7.68 14.06 -6.78
CA LEU A 67 -7.81 12.97 -7.76
C LEU A 67 -9.14 12.22 -7.63
N THR A 68 -9.50 11.83 -6.41
CA THR A 68 -10.63 10.94 -6.08
C THR A 68 -11.92 11.69 -5.81
N GLY A 69 -11.87 13.02 -5.65
CA GLY A 69 -13.01 13.82 -5.18
C GLY A 69 -13.32 13.57 -3.70
N LEU A 70 -14.58 13.75 -3.32
CA LEU A 70 -15.05 13.64 -1.94
C LEU A 70 -15.25 12.20 -1.46
N THR A 71 -15.26 11.23 -2.37
CA THR A 71 -15.47 9.81 -2.08
C THR A 71 -14.18 9.03 -2.28
N PRO A 72 -13.71 8.26 -1.28
CA PRO A 72 -12.58 7.35 -1.45
C PRO A 72 -12.80 6.37 -2.62
N VAL A 73 -11.72 5.97 -3.27
CA VAL A 73 -11.72 4.91 -4.28
C VAL A 73 -11.50 3.57 -3.57
N PRO A 74 -12.42 2.60 -3.72
CA PRO A 74 -12.23 1.27 -3.14
C PRO A 74 -11.17 0.51 -3.94
N ILE A 75 -10.24 -0.11 -3.23
CA ILE A 75 -9.11 -0.84 -3.83
C ILE A 75 -9.02 -2.25 -3.27
N SER A 76 -8.55 -3.17 -4.10
CA SER A 76 -8.19 -4.52 -3.69
C SER A 76 -6.85 -4.90 -4.30
N GLY A 77 -6.22 -5.93 -3.76
CA GLY A 77 -4.87 -6.23 -4.16
C GLY A 77 -4.26 -7.45 -3.51
N ILE A 78 -2.96 -7.55 -3.70
CA ILE A 78 -2.11 -8.63 -3.19
C ILE A 78 -0.86 -8.01 -2.57
N GLY A 79 -0.61 -8.38 -1.31
CA GLY A 79 0.66 -8.22 -0.64
C GLY A 79 1.56 -9.44 -0.90
N PHE A 80 2.82 -9.19 -1.21
CA PHE A 80 3.86 -10.21 -1.26
C PHE A 80 4.74 -10.06 -0.02
N GLY A 81 4.85 -11.14 0.74
CA GLY A 81 5.68 -11.20 1.94
C GLY A 81 6.65 -12.36 1.88
N SER A 82 7.59 -12.34 2.81
CA SER A 82 8.51 -13.44 3.09
C SER A 82 8.58 -13.66 4.60
N PRO A 83 9.30 -14.69 5.07
CA PRO A 83 9.64 -14.79 6.48
C PRO A 83 10.48 -13.63 7.03
N ALA A 84 10.87 -12.62 6.25
CA ALA A 84 11.51 -11.41 6.76
C ALA A 84 10.53 -10.22 6.88
N GLY A 85 9.29 -10.39 6.43
CA GLY A 85 8.26 -9.34 6.43
C GLY A 85 7.65 -9.07 5.05
N LEU A 86 6.84 -8.02 4.99
CA LEU A 86 6.18 -7.56 3.78
C LEU A 86 7.20 -6.95 2.81
N LEU A 87 7.15 -7.34 1.54
CA LEU A 87 8.06 -6.86 0.51
C LEU A 87 7.40 -5.76 -0.33
N THR A 88 6.18 -6.01 -0.79
CA THR A 88 5.44 -5.07 -1.62
C THR A 88 3.95 -5.35 -1.55
N VAL A 89 3.13 -4.35 -1.83
CA VAL A 89 1.68 -4.50 -2.00
C VAL A 89 1.26 -3.83 -3.30
N LEU A 90 0.54 -4.58 -4.11
CA LEU A 90 -0.03 -4.12 -5.37
C LEU A 90 -1.53 -4.00 -5.20
N PHE A 91 -2.06 -2.81 -5.47
CA PHE A 91 -3.49 -2.52 -5.44
C PHE A 91 -3.99 -2.10 -6.82
N SER A 92 -5.25 -2.41 -7.09
CA SER A 92 -6.02 -1.87 -8.21
C SER A 92 -7.36 -1.35 -7.72
N SER A 93 -7.94 -0.39 -8.45
CA SER A 93 -9.32 0.03 -8.21
C SER A 93 -10.28 -1.15 -8.40
N THR A 94 -11.29 -1.21 -7.55
CA THR A 94 -12.48 -2.05 -7.77
C THR A 94 -13.63 -1.28 -8.42
N ASP A 95 -13.46 0.04 -8.59
CA ASP A 95 -14.38 0.90 -9.34
C ASP A 95 -13.85 1.11 -10.77
N GLU A 96 -14.60 0.58 -11.74
CA GLU A 96 -14.28 0.60 -13.17
C GLU A 96 -14.17 2.01 -13.77
N THR A 97 -14.85 3.00 -13.18
CA THR A 97 -14.83 4.39 -13.65
C THR A 97 -13.62 5.16 -13.11
N ARG A 98 -13.01 4.66 -12.03
CA ARG A 98 -11.91 5.31 -11.30
C ARG A 98 -10.66 4.44 -11.35
N GLY A 99 -10.17 4.20 -12.57
CA GLY A 99 -8.99 3.38 -12.84
C GLY A 99 -7.74 3.85 -12.10
N LEU A 100 -7.13 2.92 -11.36
CA LEU A 100 -6.02 3.17 -10.44
C LEU A 100 -5.18 1.90 -10.33
N SER A 101 -3.86 2.06 -10.34
CA SER A 101 -2.93 1.04 -9.87
C SER A 101 -1.93 1.68 -8.90
N LEU A 102 -1.73 1.06 -7.75
CA LEU A 102 -0.82 1.54 -6.70
C LEU A 102 0.12 0.40 -6.33
N GLN A 103 1.42 0.66 -6.35
CA GLN A 103 2.41 -0.20 -5.73
C GLN A 103 3.03 0.53 -4.55
N ILE A 104 3.14 -0.15 -3.41
CA ILE A 104 3.85 0.34 -2.23
C ILE A 104 4.85 -0.71 -1.74
N ASN A 105 5.96 -0.25 -1.20
CA ASN A 105 7.01 -1.07 -0.61
C ASN A 105 7.34 -0.46 0.76
N PRO A 106 7.48 -1.27 1.82
CA PRO A 106 7.98 -0.78 3.10
C PRO A 106 9.39 -0.19 2.95
N ILE A 107 9.60 0.99 3.51
CA ILE A 107 10.93 1.59 3.68
C ILE A 107 11.45 1.25 5.07
N ASP A 108 10.58 1.40 6.06
CA ASP A 108 10.78 1.03 7.46
C ASP A 108 9.43 0.65 8.10
N ALA A 109 9.38 0.52 9.43
CA ALA A 109 8.19 0.12 10.17
C ALA A 109 7.00 1.10 10.04
N THR A 110 7.26 2.37 9.70
CA THR A 110 6.27 3.45 9.67
C THR A 110 6.18 4.16 8.32
N HIS A 111 7.10 3.88 7.40
CA HIS A 111 7.14 4.52 6.10
C HIS A 111 7.01 3.54 4.94
N ILE A 112 6.31 3.97 3.91
CA ILE A 112 6.17 3.25 2.65
C ILE A 112 6.56 4.16 1.48
N GLY A 113 7.10 3.57 0.43
CA GLY A 113 7.43 4.25 -0.82
C GLY A 113 6.88 3.49 -2.02
N GLY A 114 6.57 4.18 -3.12
CA GLY A 114 6.08 3.49 -4.29
C GLY A 114 5.60 4.40 -5.41
N GLY A 115 4.66 3.90 -6.19
CA GLY A 115 4.16 4.56 -7.39
C GLY A 115 2.65 4.45 -7.53
N LEU A 116 2.03 5.55 -7.94
CA LEU A 116 0.61 5.61 -8.27
C LEU A 116 0.44 5.90 -9.76
N THR A 117 -0.37 5.07 -10.40
CA THR A 117 -0.90 5.29 -11.74
C THR A 117 -2.39 5.60 -11.63
N TRP A 118 -2.80 6.80 -12.05
CA TRP A 118 -4.18 7.23 -12.07
C TRP A 118 -4.66 7.39 -13.51
N LYS A 119 -5.71 6.65 -13.87
CA LYS A 119 -6.28 6.53 -15.21
C LYS A 119 -7.82 6.50 -15.12
N PRO A 120 -8.47 7.59 -14.69
CA PRO A 120 -9.92 7.64 -14.66
C PRO A 120 -10.44 7.66 -16.10
N GLY A 121 -11.10 6.58 -16.53
CA GLY A 121 -11.72 6.49 -17.85
C GLY A 121 -10.80 6.55 -19.10
N GLU A 122 -9.46 6.69 -18.95
CA GLU A 122 -8.50 7.02 -20.04
C GLU A 122 -8.96 8.31 -20.84
N PRO A 123 -8.27 8.95 -21.82
CA PRO A 123 -6.97 8.76 -22.47
C PRO A 123 -5.94 9.75 -21.90
N GLY A 124 -5.35 9.35 -20.78
CA GLY A 124 -4.32 10.11 -20.09
C GLY A 124 -3.92 9.36 -18.84
N THR A 125 -2.63 9.36 -18.52
CA THR A 125 -2.11 8.70 -17.32
C THR A 125 -1.40 9.73 -16.46
N LEU A 126 -1.87 9.90 -15.23
CA LEU A 126 -1.11 10.63 -14.23
C LEU A 126 -0.26 9.63 -13.44
N LEU A 127 1.04 9.91 -13.37
CA LEU A 127 2.01 9.12 -12.63
C LEU A 127 2.52 9.92 -11.46
N PHE A 128 2.53 9.30 -10.28
CA PHE A 128 3.05 9.90 -9.07
C PHE A 128 4.02 8.96 -8.37
N SER A 129 5.11 9.51 -7.87
CA SER A 129 5.87 8.88 -6.79
C SER A 129 5.09 9.05 -5.49
N VAL A 130 5.03 8.00 -4.68
CA VAL A 130 4.30 7.96 -3.41
C VAL A 130 5.28 7.84 -2.27
N LEU A 131 5.11 8.69 -1.27
CA LEU A 131 5.67 8.50 0.07
C LEU A 131 4.50 8.45 1.06
N GLY A 132 4.45 7.43 1.90
CA GLY A 132 3.45 7.29 2.94
C GLY A 132 4.10 7.27 4.32
N THR A 133 3.48 7.96 5.28
CA THR A 133 3.84 7.91 6.69
C THR A 133 2.66 7.37 7.46
N GLN A 134 2.90 6.31 8.24
CA GLN A 134 1.87 5.69 9.06
C GLN A 134 1.41 6.70 10.10
N THR A 135 0.11 6.93 10.16
CA THR A 135 -0.45 7.71 11.24
C THR A 135 -0.43 6.81 12.47
N GLY A 136 0.43 7.13 13.45
CA GLY A 136 0.40 6.46 14.74
C GLY A 136 -0.99 6.58 15.35
N PHE A 137 -1.46 5.55 16.05
CA PHE A 137 -2.62 5.72 16.92
C PHE A 137 -2.29 6.87 17.88
N ALA A 138 -3.04 7.98 17.78
CA ALA A 138 -3.03 8.96 18.85
C ALA A 138 -3.53 8.22 20.09
N MET A 139 -2.61 7.91 21.01
CA MET A 139 -2.97 7.49 22.37
C MET A 139 -3.51 8.68 23.13
#